data_AF-A0A969IPU2-F1
#
_entry.id   AF-A0A969IPU2-F1
#
_cell.length_a   1.000
_cell.length_b   1.000
_cell.length_c   1.000
_cell.angle_alpha   90.00
_cell.angle_beta   90.00
_cell.angle_gamma   90.00
#
_symmetry.space_group_name_H-M   'P 1'
#
loop_
_entity.id
_entity.type
_entity.pdbx_description
1 polymer ?
#
loop_
_entity_poly.entity_id
_entity_poly.type
_entity_poly.pdbx_seq_one_letter_code
_entity_poly.pdbx_strand_id
1 'polypeptide(L)'
;MRARTIKIWHLAHKWTSLVCTLFLLMLCITGLPIIFYEEIDHLSGNVPDLPALDRDVRSAGADAIVAAAHRLYPQERVKYLIWDDHEPNLVYTSMQGPDSAPDEFRVLAFDGRTGDLLQEPNYNSGFMYVMFTLHVDMFAGLPGMLFLGFMGLLFVASIVSGTVLYAPFMRKLTFGTVRHDRAPRAKWLDLHNLLGVVTLAWVLVVGTTGVINTLADLVLALWRADQLAEMTAPYQSKPPLEQLGSLDQALATAFAAAPDMTPSFVAFPGTDFSTHHHYMVAMYGNTPLTSKLMRPVLVDAESGALTAVRELPWYVKTLLISQPLHFGDYGGMPLKIIWAILDLVTIIVLGSGLYLWLARRRSSIEVEIEELERAEARLAAE
;
A
#
# COMPACT_ATOMS: atom_id res chain seq x y z
N MET A 1 7.53 -23.34 -30.16
CA MET A 1 6.58 -22.21 -30.30
C MET A 1 6.70 -21.70 -31.73
N ARG A 2 5.60 -21.39 -32.43
CA ARG A 2 5.68 -20.89 -33.82
C ARG A 2 6.29 -19.49 -33.86
N ALA A 3 6.96 -19.12 -34.97
CA ALA A 3 7.63 -17.83 -35.12
C ALA A 3 6.68 -16.63 -34.88
N ARG A 4 5.45 -16.73 -35.42
CA ARG A 4 4.39 -15.74 -35.22
C ARG A 4 4.04 -15.50 -33.75
N THR A 5 4.00 -16.56 -32.95
CA THR A 5 3.68 -16.47 -31.52
C THR A 5 4.78 -15.74 -30.75
N ILE A 6 6.05 -16.05 -31.02
CA ILE A 6 7.20 -15.38 -30.40
C ILE A 6 7.20 -13.88 -30.76
N LYS A 7 6.90 -13.54 -32.01
CA LYS A 7 6.79 -12.15 -32.47
C LYS A 7 5.72 -11.36 -31.73
N ILE A 8 4.55 -11.96 -31.49
CA ILE A 8 3.46 -11.33 -30.73
C ILE A 8 3.89 -11.07 -29.29
N TRP A 9 4.44 -12.07 -28.59
CA TRP A 9 4.91 -11.91 -27.21
C TRP A 9 6.04 -10.89 -27.09
N HIS A 10 6.96 -10.86 -28.04
CA HIS A 10 8.02 -9.87 -28.10
C HIS A 10 7.48 -8.45 -28.28
N LEU A 11 6.51 -8.26 -29.17
CA LEU A 11 5.86 -6.96 -29.34
C LEU A 11 5.08 -6.54 -28.11
N ALA A 12 4.35 -7.47 -27.47
CA ALA A 12 3.66 -7.23 -26.22
C ALA A 12 4.65 -6.75 -25.16
N HIS A 13 5.67 -7.57 -24.83
CA HIS A 13 6.69 -7.24 -23.85
C HIS A 13 7.35 -5.89 -24.14
N LYS A 14 7.76 -5.64 -25.39
CA LYS A 14 8.41 -4.39 -25.80
C LYS A 14 7.54 -3.16 -25.54
N TRP A 15 6.27 -3.19 -25.91
CA TRP A 15 5.42 -2.01 -25.80
C TRP A 15 4.86 -1.84 -24.40
N THR A 16 4.45 -2.92 -23.74
CA THR A 16 3.97 -2.84 -22.36
C THR A 16 5.09 -2.38 -21.44
N SER A 17 6.31 -2.93 -21.56
CA SER A 17 7.47 -2.46 -20.79
C SER A 17 7.79 -1.00 -21.07
N LEU A 18 7.94 -0.60 -22.33
CA LEU A 18 8.38 0.76 -22.67
C LEU A 18 7.40 1.83 -22.18
N VAL A 19 6.09 1.60 -22.31
CA VAL A 19 5.07 2.55 -21.87
C VAL A 19 5.10 2.72 -20.35
N CYS A 20 5.22 1.64 -19.58
CA CYS A 20 5.18 1.72 -18.12
C CYS A 20 6.55 2.04 -17.48
N THR A 21 7.67 1.85 -18.18
CA THR A 21 9.03 1.95 -17.60
C THR A 21 9.30 3.27 -16.88
N LEU A 22 8.88 4.40 -17.45
CA LEU A 22 9.10 5.71 -16.82
C LEU A 22 8.42 5.79 -15.45
N PHE A 23 7.17 5.35 -15.37
CA PHE A 23 6.38 5.39 -14.14
C PHE A 23 6.83 4.33 -13.15
N LEU A 24 7.25 3.14 -13.61
CA LEU A 24 7.84 2.14 -12.72
C LEU A 24 9.18 2.59 -12.14
N LEU A 25 10.01 3.29 -12.93
CA LEU A 25 11.24 3.89 -12.40
C LEU A 25 10.94 4.92 -11.32
N MET A 26 9.94 5.78 -11.55
CA MET A 26 9.45 6.70 -10.51
C MET A 26 9.01 5.93 -9.26
N LEU A 27 8.16 4.90 -9.40
CA LEU A 27 7.66 4.08 -8.29
C LEU A 27 8.79 3.39 -7.52
N CYS A 28 9.79 2.82 -8.18
CA CYS A 28 10.95 2.23 -7.50
C CYS A 28 11.75 3.30 -6.75
N ILE A 29 12.07 4.43 -7.40
CA ILE A 29 12.85 5.51 -6.79
C ILE A 29 12.14 6.09 -5.56
N THR A 30 10.82 6.29 -5.63
CA THR A 30 10.03 6.79 -4.51
C THR A 30 9.74 5.71 -3.47
N GLY A 31 9.61 4.45 -3.88
CA GLY A 31 9.37 3.30 -3.01
C GLY A 31 10.58 2.96 -2.13
N LEU A 32 11.80 3.16 -2.63
CA LEU A 32 13.03 2.87 -1.91
C LEU A 32 13.12 3.56 -0.52
N PRO A 33 12.91 4.89 -0.39
CA PRO A 33 12.83 5.51 0.93
C PRO A 33 11.58 5.11 1.71
N ILE A 34 10.44 4.86 1.07
CA ILE A 34 9.18 4.47 1.73
C ILE A 34 9.31 3.13 2.47
N ILE A 35 10.16 2.21 1.99
CA ILE A 35 10.47 0.95 2.72
C ILE A 35 10.97 1.23 4.15
N PHE A 36 11.64 2.36 4.36
CA PHE A 36 12.23 2.78 5.63
C PHE A 36 11.49 3.96 6.27
N TYR A 37 10.17 4.10 6.00
CA TYR A 37 9.42 5.28 6.45
C TYR A 37 9.50 5.51 7.96
N GLU A 38 9.37 4.45 8.78
CA GLU A 38 9.50 4.52 10.25
C GLU A 38 10.87 5.07 10.66
N GLU A 39 11.95 4.48 10.12
CA GLU A 39 13.31 4.88 10.45
C GLU A 39 13.58 6.33 10.03
N ILE A 40 13.09 6.73 8.85
CA ILE A 40 13.28 8.09 8.34
C ILE A 40 12.45 9.09 9.15
N ASP A 41 11.21 8.76 9.52
CA ASP A 41 10.34 9.64 10.31
C ASP A 41 10.85 9.78 11.74
N HIS A 42 11.33 8.71 12.37
CA HIS A 42 12.03 8.80 13.65
C HIS A 42 13.28 9.70 13.57
N LEU A 43 14.13 9.50 12.54
CA LEU A 43 15.32 10.34 12.35
C LEU A 43 15.00 11.79 12.01
N SER A 44 13.87 12.04 11.36
CA SER A 44 13.37 13.38 11.04
C SER A 44 12.68 14.05 12.24
N GLY A 45 12.48 13.31 13.33
CA GLY A 45 11.78 13.77 14.52
C GLY A 45 10.28 13.94 14.33
N ASN A 46 9.66 13.20 13.40
CA ASN A 46 8.21 13.20 13.18
C ASN A 46 7.47 12.21 14.10
N VAL A 47 8.18 11.25 14.69
CA VAL A 47 7.63 10.30 15.66
C VAL A 47 8.25 10.60 17.03
N PRO A 48 7.45 10.94 18.05
CA PRO A 48 7.97 11.25 19.37
C PRO A 48 8.33 9.97 20.14
N ASP A 49 9.41 10.04 20.91
CA ASP A 49 9.72 9.01 21.91
C ASP A 49 8.80 9.16 23.13
N LEU A 50 8.29 8.04 23.63
CA LEU A 50 7.53 8.03 24.88
C LEU A 50 8.45 8.32 26.08
N PRO A 51 8.10 9.29 26.94
CA PRO A 51 8.86 9.54 28.15
C PRO A 51 8.87 8.30 29.06
N ALA A 52 10.02 8.03 29.68
CA ALA A 52 10.11 7.04 30.75
C ALA A 52 9.27 7.49 31.95
N LEU A 53 8.45 6.58 32.48
CA LEU A 53 7.65 6.84 33.68
C LEU A 53 8.26 6.08 34.87
N ASP A 54 8.42 6.77 35.99
CA ASP A 54 8.99 6.21 37.23
C ASP A 54 8.05 5.21 37.94
N ARG A 55 6.82 5.05 37.43
CA ARG A 55 5.79 4.16 37.97
C ARG A 55 4.89 3.65 36.86
N ASP A 56 4.26 2.51 37.12
CA ASP A 56 3.19 2.01 36.26
C ASP A 56 1.95 2.92 36.39
N VAL A 57 1.63 3.64 35.32
CA VAL A 57 0.51 4.59 35.27
C VAL A 57 -0.62 3.90 34.49
N ARG A 58 -1.80 3.80 35.12
CA ARG A 58 -3.01 3.36 34.42
C ARG A 58 -3.30 4.32 33.27
N SER A 59 -3.75 3.79 32.14
CA SER A 59 -4.14 4.59 30.97
C SER A 59 -5.02 5.77 31.36
N ALA A 60 -4.78 6.92 30.72
CA ALA A 60 -5.60 8.12 30.88
C ALA A 60 -7.04 7.92 30.39
N GLY A 61 -7.27 6.90 29.54
CA GLY A 61 -8.53 6.67 28.85
C GLY A 61 -8.61 7.46 27.54
N ALA A 62 -9.33 6.91 26.58
CA ALA A 62 -9.52 7.52 25.27
C ALA A 62 -10.32 8.84 25.38
N ASP A 63 -11.26 8.94 26.32
CA ASP A 63 -12.01 10.17 26.56
C ASP A 63 -11.11 11.33 27.02
N ALA A 64 -10.09 11.03 27.84
CA ALA A 64 -9.15 12.06 28.31
C ALA A 64 -8.28 12.61 27.18
N ILE A 65 -7.84 11.74 26.26
CA ILE A 65 -7.05 12.12 25.08
C ILE A 65 -7.90 12.99 24.15
N VAL A 66 -9.14 12.57 23.85
CA VAL A 66 -10.08 13.34 23.03
C VAL A 66 -10.38 14.70 23.65
N ALA A 67 -10.59 14.75 24.96
CA ALA A 67 -10.80 16.00 25.68
C ALA A 67 -9.54 16.89 25.64
N ALA A 68 -8.34 16.32 25.71
CA ALA A 68 -7.08 17.07 25.58
C ALA A 68 -6.93 17.67 24.18
N ALA A 69 -7.21 16.90 23.13
CA ALA A 69 -7.18 17.37 21.75
C ALA A 69 -8.17 18.53 21.52
N HIS A 70 -9.41 18.41 22.01
CA HIS A 70 -10.41 19.48 21.93
C HIS A 70 -10.03 20.73 22.73
N ARG A 71 -9.32 20.60 23.86
CA ARG A 71 -8.82 21.77 24.61
C ARG A 71 -7.77 22.54 23.82
N LEU A 72 -6.91 21.85 23.08
CA LEU A 72 -5.88 22.46 22.24
C LEU A 72 -6.52 23.13 21.01
N TYR A 73 -7.49 22.46 20.38
CA TYR A 73 -8.16 22.92 19.17
C TYR A 73 -9.70 22.88 19.30
N PRO A 74 -10.31 23.86 19.98
CA PRO A 74 -11.75 23.83 20.29
C PRO A 74 -12.69 23.93 19.08
N GLN A 75 -12.18 24.41 17.93
CA GLN A 75 -12.95 24.58 16.70
C GLN A 75 -12.84 23.37 15.77
N GLU A 76 -11.93 22.43 16.06
CA GLU A 76 -11.70 21.23 15.26
C GLU A 76 -12.39 20.02 15.93
N ARG A 77 -12.73 19.02 15.12
CA ARG A 77 -13.31 17.77 15.58
C ARG A 77 -12.35 16.62 15.37
N VAL A 78 -12.30 15.69 16.33
CA VAL A 78 -11.60 14.42 16.15
C VAL A 78 -12.33 13.62 15.08
N LYS A 79 -11.60 13.20 14.05
CA LYS A 79 -12.07 12.29 13.00
C LYS A 79 -11.61 10.86 13.29
N TYR A 80 -10.36 10.70 13.70
CA TYR A 80 -9.77 9.40 13.97
C TYR A 80 -8.95 9.43 15.26
N LEU A 81 -9.01 8.32 16.01
CA LEU A 81 -8.08 8.00 17.09
C LEU A 81 -7.35 6.72 16.69
N ILE A 82 -6.02 6.73 16.64
CA ILE A 82 -5.20 5.64 16.07
C ILE A 82 -4.16 5.25 17.11
N TRP A 83 -4.03 3.95 17.40
CA TRP A 83 -2.97 3.41 18.23
C TRP A 83 -1.82 2.95 17.35
N ASP A 84 -0.59 3.23 17.77
CA ASP A 84 0.59 2.73 17.08
C ASP A 84 0.69 1.19 17.18
N ASP A 85 1.06 0.55 16.06
CA ASP A 85 1.16 -0.91 15.95
C ASP A 85 2.28 -1.49 16.84
N HIS A 86 3.34 -0.71 17.10
CA HIS A 86 4.51 -1.13 17.86
C HIS A 86 4.53 -0.56 19.28
N GLU A 87 3.97 0.63 19.48
CA GLU A 87 3.89 1.32 20.76
C GLU A 87 2.44 1.67 21.14
N PRO A 88 1.64 0.74 21.72
CA PRO A 88 0.21 0.97 22.00
C PRO A 88 -0.10 2.13 22.96
N ASN A 89 0.90 2.69 23.63
CA ASN A 89 0.75 3.89 24.45
C ASN A 89 0.99 5.18 23.66
N LEU A 90 1.39 5.11 22.41
CA LEU A 90 1.46 6.24 21.49
C LEU A 90 0.14 6.30 20.71
N VAL A 91 -0.63 7.34 20.97
CA VAL A 91 -1.98 7.49 20.42
C VAL A 91 -2.05 8.77 19.59
N TYR A 92 -2.43 8.62 18.33
CA TYR A 92 -2.59 9.72 17.40
C TYR A 92 -4.07 10.13 17.28
N THR A 93 -4.33 11.43 17.27
CA THR A 93 -5.64 11.97 16.89
C THR A 93 -5.52 12.70 15.56
N SER A 94 -6.46 12.47 14.66
CA SER A 94 -6.66 13.29 13.47
C SER A 94 -7.77 14.30 13.74
N MET A 95 -7.42 15.58 13.69
CA MET A 95 -8.30 16.72 13.93
C MET A 95 -8.59 17.45 12.62
N GLN A 96 -9.84 17.88 12.44
CA GLN A 96 -10.24 18.61 11.24
C GLN A 96 -11.27 19.69 11.57
N GLY A 97 -11.13 20.88 10.96
CA GLY A 97 -12.09 21.97 11.07
C GLY A 97 -13.37 21.69 10.27
N PRO A 98 -14.49 22.39 10.57
CA PRO A 98 -15.75 22.21 9.86
C PRO A 98 -15.69 22.58 8.38
N ASP A 99 -14.84 23.54 8.01
CA ASP A 99 -14.68 24.05 6.63
C ASP A 99 -13.39 23.57 5.95
N SER A 100 -12.62 22.69 6.60
CA SER A 100 -11.37 22.14 6.07
C SER A 100 -11.65 21.23 4.88
N ALA A 101 -10.76 21.26 3.88
CA ALA A 101 -10.80 20.27 2.81
C ALA A 101 -10.57 18.85 3.38
N PRO A 102 -11.07 17.77 2.75
CA PRO A 102 -10.96 16.42 3.29
C PRO A 102 -9.52 15.98 3.62
N ASP A 103 -8.55 16.46 2.85
CA ASP A 103 -7.10 16.24 2.96
C ASP A 103 -6.40 17.22 3.91
N GLU A 104 -7.10 18.25 4.38
CA GLU A 104 -6.61 19.19 5.38
C GLU A 104 -6.98 18.70 6.79
N PHE A 105 -6.02 18.06 7.45
CA PHE A 105 -6.15 17.59 8.82
C PHE A 105 -4.86 17.83 9.61
N ARG A 106 -5.00 17.91 10.92
CA ARG A 106 -3.90 17.98 11.88
C ARG A 106 -3.76 16.64 12.59
N VAL A 107 -2.53 16.21 12.82
CA VAL A 107 -2.26 15.05 13.67
C VAL A 107 -1.63 15.50 14.97
N LEU A 108 -2.14 14.96 16.08
CA LEU A 108 -1.59 15.18 17.42
C LEU A 108 -1.20 13.82 18.01
N ALA A 109 0.02 13.70 18.50
CA ALA A 109 0.53 12.51 19.17
C ALA A 109 0.46 12.69 20.69
N PHE A 110 -0.17 11.75 21.38
CA PHE A 110 -0.36 11.75 22.82
C PHE A 110 0.26 10.52 23.48
N ASP A 111 0.70 10.68 24.73
CA ASP A 111 0.97 9.55 25.61
C ASP A 111 -0.37 9.01 26.16
N GLY A 112 -0.78 7.83 25.72
CA GLY A 112 -2.01 7.16 26.14
C GLY A 112 -2.04 6.77 27.62
N ARG A 113 -0.91 6.87 28.34
CA ARG A 113 -0.83 6.65 29.79
C ARG A 113 -1.18 7.91 30.58
N THR A 114 -0.76 9.09 30.11
CA THR A 114 -0.94 10.35 30.85
C THR A 114 -1.96 11.29 30.22
N GLY A 115 -2.24 11.15 28.92
CA GLY A 115 -3.04 12.07 28.13
C GLY A 115 -2.28 13.34 27.72
N ASP A 116 -0.96 13.38 27.94
CA ASP A 116 -0.13 14.53 27.58
C ASP A 116 0.16 14.56 26.10
N LEU A 117 0.13 15.76 25.50
CA LEU A 117 0.57 15.97 24.14
C LEU A 117 2.09 15.80 24.07
N LEU A 118 2.55 14.89 23.22
CA LEU A 118 3.97 14.67 22.94
C LEU A 118 4.43 15.57 21.81
N GLN A 119 3.67 15.58 20.70
CA GLN A 119 4.06 16.28 19.48
C GLN A 119 2.85 16.57 18.58
N GLU A 120 3.01 17.54 17.68
CA GLU A 120 2.15 17.71 16.50
C GLU A 120 2.92 17.35 15.22
N PRO A 121 2.93 16.07 14.80
CA PRO A 121 3.60 15.67 13.56
C PRO A 121 2.97 16.36 12.35
N ASN A 122 3.81 16.78 11.40
CA ASN A 122 3.35 17.33 10.13
C ASN A 122 3.63 16.35 8.97
N TYR A 123 2.67 15.47 8.70
CA TYR A 123 2.74 14.50 7.62
C TYR A 123 2.42 15.09 6.22
N ASN A 124 1.95 16.33 6.15
CA ASN A 124 1.57 16.99 4.90
C ASN A 124 2.72 17.81 4.28
N SER A 125 3.97 17.56 4.71
CA SER A 125 5.14 18.28 4.22
C SER A 125 6.42 17.45 4.33
N GLY A 126 7.49 17.94 3.72
CA GLY A 126 8.82 17.33 3.82
C GLY A 126 9.10 16.25 2.77
N PHE A 127 10.27 15.64 2.88
CA PHE A 127 10.78 14.69 1.88
C PHE A 127 9.90 13.44 1.77
N MET A 128 9.53 12.83 2.89
CA MET A 128 8.71 11.62 2.91
C MET A 128 7.31 11.85 2.34
N TYR A 129 6.69 13.00 2.64
CA TYR A 129 5.42 13.40 2.02
C TYR A 129 5.51 13.44 0.49
N VAL A 130 6.57 14.05 -0.06
CA VAL A 130 6.74 14.14 -1.52
C VAL A 130 6.97 12.75 -2.13
N MET A 131 7.81 11.91 -1.50
CA MET A 131 8.05 10.55 -1.98
C MET A 131 6.76 9.72 -1.96
N PHE A 132 6.03 9.74 -0.84
CA PHE A 132 4.77 9.01 -0.67
C PHE A 132 3.71 9.47 -1.65
N THR A 133 3.47 10.78 -1.77
CA THR A 133 2.43 11.32 -2.66
C THR A 133 2.75 11.04 -4.13
N LEU A 134 4.02 11.19 -4.55
CA LEU A 134 4.43 10.78 -5.89
C LEU A 134 4.21 9.28 -6.15
N HIS A 135 4.47 8.44 -5.15
CA HIS A 135 4.33 7.00 -5.26
C HIS A 135 2.87 6.54 -5.35
N VAL A 136 1.99 7.15 -4.57
CA VAL A 136 0.60 6.71 -4.45
C VAL A 136 -0.28 7.30 -5.54
N ASP A 137 -0.16 8.60 -5.82
CA ASP A 137 -1.13 9.30 -6.68
C ASP A 137 -0.54 10.39 -7.59
N MET A 138 0.78 10.62 -7.57
CA MET A 138 1.44 11.65 -8.38
C MET A 138 0.91 13.09 -8.14
N PHE A 139 0.40 13.40 -6.94
CA PHE A 139 -0.31 14.65 -6.64
C PHE A 139 -1.57 14.87 -7.48
N ALA A 140 -2.17 13.79 -8.00
CA ALA A 140 -3.36 13.84 -8.83
C ALA A 140 -4.56 13.11 -8.22
N GLY A 141 -4.48 12.69 -6.95
CA GLY A 141 -5.54 11.97 -6.24
C GLY A 141 -5.98 10.71 -6.99
N LEU A 142 -7.29 10.43 -6.95
CA LEU A 142 -7.86 9.24 -7.61
C LEU A 142 -7.47 9.09 -9.11
N PRO A 143 -7.52 10.13 -9.97
CA PRO A 143 -7.00 10.03 -11.33
C PRO A 143 -5.56 9.52 -11.43
N GLY A 144 -4.67 9.96 -10.53
CA GLY A 144 -3.29 9.51 -10.48
C GLY A 144 -3.15 8.08 -10.01
N MET A 145 -3.89 7.67 -8.97
CA MET A 145 -3.96 6.29 -8.53
C MET A 145 -4.39 5.36 -9.68
N LEU A 146 -5.50 5.68 -10.36
CA LEU A 146 -6.02 4.86 -11.47
C LEU A 146 -5.04 4.80 -12.66
N PHE A 147 -4.36 5.91 -12.94
CA PHE A 147 -3.32 5.94 -13.97
C PHE A 147 -2.14 5.03 -13.61
N LEU A 148 -1.63 5.10 -12.38
CA LEU A 148 -0.59 4.20 -11.89
C LEU A 148 -1.05 2.74 -11.86
N GLY A 149 -2.31 2.48 -11.52
CA GLY A 149 -2.93 1.17 -11.59
C GLY A 149 -2.92 0.60 -13.02
N PHE A 150 -3.25 1.43 -14.01
CA PHE A 150 -3.13 1.05 -15.42
C PHE A 150 -1.67 0.77 -15.82
N MET A 151 -0.71 1.58 -15.37
CA MET A 151 0.71 1.32 -15.60
C MET A 151 1.18 0.02 -14.92
N GLY A 152 0.65 -0.31 -13.74
CA GLY A 152 0.86 -1.58 -13.06
C GLY A 152 0.28 -2.78 -13.83
N LEU A 153 -0.89 -2.64 -14.47
CA LEU A 153 -1.43 -3.68 -15.35
C LEU A 153 -0.53 -3.93 -16.58
N LEU A 154 0.00 -2.87 -17.19
CA LEU A 154 0.99 -2.99 -18.26
C LEU A 154 2.28 -3.65 -17.77
N PHE A 155 2.70 -3.35 -16.54
CA PHE A 155 3.84 -4.01 -15.92
C PHE A 155 3.61 -5.51 -15.72
N VAL A 156 2.46 -5.92 -15.19
CA VAL A 156 2.10 -7.34 -15.05
C VAL A 156 2.07 -8.03 -16.43
N ALA A 157 1.48 -7.38 -17.45
CA ALA A 157 1.51 -7.89 -18.81
C ALA A 157 2.94 -8.01 -19.37
N SER A 158 3.82 -7.07 -19.04
CA SER A 158 5.26 -7.10 -19.38
C SER A 158 5.97 -8.27 -18.71
N ILE A 159 5.69 -8.54 -17.44
CA ILE A 159 6.26 -9.67 -16.70
C ILE A 159 5.82 -10.98 -17.34
N VAL A 160 4.52 -11.18 -17.54
CA VAL A 160 3.96 -12.41 -18.14
C VAL A 160 4.54 -12.64 -19.54
N SER A 161 4.56 -11.62 -20.38
CA SER A 161 5.14 -11.73 -21.74
C SER A 161 6.64 -11.98 -21.71
N GLY A 162 7.39 -11.37 -20.78
CA GLY A 162 8.82 -11.62 -20.56
C GLY A 162 9.10 -13.05 -20.10
N THR A 163 8.30 -13.60 -19.19
CA THR A 163 8.41 -15.00 -18.74
C THR A 163 8.19 -15.99 -19.89
N VAL A 164 7.18 -15.74 -20.74
CA VAL A 164 6.92 -16.58 -21.92
C VAL A 164 8.10 -16.54 -22.91
N LEU A 165 8.75 -15.38 -23.05
CA LEU A 165 9.95 -15.22 -23.88
C LEU A 165 11.21 -15.81 -23.25
N TYR A 166 11.30 -15.92 -21.92
CA TYR A 166 12.50 -16.40 -21.25
C TYR A 166 12.94 -17.80 -21.73
N ALA A 167 11.99 -18.74 -21.82
CA ALA A 167 12.27 -20.13 -22.18
C ALA A 167 12.95 -20.32 -23.55
N PRO A 168 12.45 -19.79 -24.69
CA PRO A 168 13.12 -19.93 -25.97
C PRO A 168 14.51 -19.28 -26.00
N PHE A 169 14.71 -18.14 -25.32
CA PHE A 169 15.97 -17.39 -25.33
C PHE A 169 17.06 -18.01 -24.45
N MET A 170 16.68 -18.57 -23.29
CA MET A 170 17.64 -19.14 -22.34
C MET A 170 17.88 -20.63 -22.53
N ARG A 171 17.16 -21.32 -23.43
CA ARG A 171 17.31 -22.77 -23.66
C ARG A 171 18.73 -23.21 -24.01
N LYS A 172 19.53 -22.32 -24.60
CA LYS A 172 20.91 -22.60 -25.05
C LYS A 172 21.98 -22.16 -24.03
N LEU A 173 21.58 -21.56 -22.91
CA LEU A 173 22.48 -21.01 -21.90
C LEU A 173 22.24 -21.72 -20.56
N THR A 174 23.31 -22.05 -19.85
CA THR A 174 23.21 -22.47 -18.45
C THR A 174 22.68 -21.31 -17.60
N PHE A 175 21.83 -21.60 -16.61
CA PHE A 175 21.32 -20.59 -15.70
C PHE A 175 22.47 -19.79 -15.06
N GLY A 176 22.33 -18.47 -14.97
CA GLY A 176 23.38 -17.59 -14.43
C GLY A 176 24.50 -17.20 -15.40
N THR A 177 24.47 -17.66 -16.66
CA THR A 177 25.51 -17.30 -17.65
C THR A 177 25.38 -15.85 -18.10
N VAL A 178 26.38 -15.03 -17.82
CA VAL A 178 26.55 -13.69 -18.41
C VAL A 178 27.75 -13.74 -19.35
N ARG A 179 27.54 -13.49 -20.65
CA ARG A 179 28.63 -13.59 -21.63
C ARG A 179 29.48 -12.32 -21.62
N HIS A 180 30.66 -12.40 -21.00
CA HIS A 180 31.60 -11.29 -20.87
C HIS A 180 32.38 -10.98 -22.16
N ASP A 181 32.60 -11.97 -23.02
CA ASP A 181 33.38 -11.84 -24.26
C ASP A 181 32.57 -11.32 -25.47
N ARG A 182 31.35 -10.83 -25.22
CA ARG A 182 30.41 -10.33 -26.24
C ARG A 182 30.27 -8.81 -26.18
N ALA A 183 29.72 -8.24 -27.25
CA ALA A 183 29.43 -6.81 -27.30
C ALA A 183 28.60 -6.35 -26.09
N PRO A 184 28.77 -5.10 -25.60
CA PRO A 184 28.12 -4.61 -24.38
C PRO A 184 26.60 -4.83 -24.36
N ARG A 185 25.92 -4.71 -25.51
CA ARG A 185 24.49 -4.98 -25.65
C ARG A 185 24.11 -6.42 -25.26
N ALA A 186 24.88 -7.41 -25.71
CA ALA A 186 24.60 -8.82 -25.40
C ALA A 186 24.78 -9.10 -23.91
N LYS A 187 25.78 -8.49 -23.28
CA LYS A 187 25.97 -8.57 -21.83
C LYS A 187 24.79 -7.98 -21.06
N TRP A 188 24.31 -6.80 -21.46
CA TRP A 188 23.13 -6.17 -20.84
C TRP A 188 21.84 -6.97 -21.08
N LEU A 189 21.71 -7.64 -22.22
CA LEU A 189 20.58 -8.55 -22.48
C LEU A 189 20.63 -9.77 -21.56
N ASP A 190 21.81 -10.39 -21.40
CA ASP A 190 22.00 -11.52 -20.49
C ASP A 190 21.70 -11.09 -19.04
N LEU A 191 22.16 -9.91 -18.64
CA LEU A 191 21.90 -9.36 -17.31
C LEU A 191 20.41 -9.03 -17.10
N HIS A 192 19.75 -8.42 -18.08
CA HIS A 192 18.31 -8.14 -18.02
C HIS A 192 17.50 -9.43 -17.82
N ASN A 193 17.83 -10.48 -18.57
CA ASN A 193 17.18 -11.78 -18.44
C ASN A 193 17.43 -12.43 -17.07
N LEU A 194 18.69 -12.39 -16.59
CA LEU A 194 19.07 -12.99 -15.31
C LEU A 194 18.42 -12.26 -14.13
N LEU A 195 18.54 -10.93 -14.07
CA LEU A 195 17.96 -10.15 -12.99
C LEU A 195 16.43 -10.19 -13.03
N GLY A 196 15.84 -10.17 -14.23
CA GLY A 196 14.40 -10.28 -14.41
C GLY A 196 13.85 -11.63 -13.90
N VAL A 197 14.51 -12.75 -14.18
CA VAL A 197 14.05 -14.06 -13.67
C VAL A 197 14.29 -14.23 -12.17
N VAL A 198 15.39 -13.68 -11.64
CA VAL A 198 15.70 -13.73 -10.19
C VAL A 198 14.68 -12.94 -9.38
N THR A 199 14.24 -11.79 -9.90
CA THR A 199 13.25 -10.93 -9.23
C THR A 199 11.80 -11.27 -9.57
N LEU A 200 11.57 -12.19 -10.52
CA LEU A 200 10.26 -12.46 -11.15
C LEU A 200 9.11 -12.60 -10.16
N ALA A 201 9.26 -13.47 -9.16
CA ALA A 201 8.21 -13.73 -8.19
C ALA A 201 7.88 -12.49 -7.36
N TRP A 202 8.91 -11.76 -6.94
CA TRP A 202 8.75 -10.55 -6.12
C TRP A 202 8.11 -9.43 -6.93
N VAL A 203 8.62 -9.11 -8.13
CA VAL A 203 8.03 -8.05 -8.98
C VAL A 203 6.60 -8.36 -9.40
N LEU A 204 6.25 -9.65 -9.58
CA LEU A 204 4.89 -10.04 -9.88
C LEU A 204 3.95 -9.81 -8.69
N VAL A 205 4.39 -10.18 -7.49
CA VAL A 205 3.62 -9.93 -6.26
C VAL A 205 3.46 -8.43 -6.04
N VAL A 206 4.56 -7.68 -5.94
CA VAL A 206 4.55 -6.23 -5.68
C VAL A 206 3.81 -5.47 -6.77
N GLY A 207 4.00 -5.84 -8.05
CA GLY A 207 3.28 -5.23 -9.17
C GLY A 207 1.77 -5.49 -9.12
N THR A 208 1.35 -6.72 -8.80
CA THR A 208 -0.07 -7.07 -8.72
C THR A 208 -0.73 -6.42 -7.49
N THR A 209 -0.06 -6.44 -6.34
CA THR A 209 -0.58 -5.81 -5.12
C THR A 209 -0.60 -4.29 -5.22
N GLY A 210 0.36 -3.69 -5.93
CA GLY A 210 0.35 -2.27 -6.26
C GLY A 210 -0.90 -1.88 -7.07
N VAL A 211 -1.25 -2.66 -8.10
CA VAL A 211 -2.50 -2.47 -8.85
C VAL A 211 -3.72 -2.55 -7.93
N ILE A 212 -3.78 -3.53 -7.03
CA ILE A 212 -4.89 -3.67 -6.07
C ILE A 212 -4.96 -2.44 -5.15
N ASN A 213 -3.82 -1.97 -4.64
CA ASN A 213 -3.74 -0.79 -3.78
C ASN A 213 -4.24 0.49 -4.48
N THR A 214 -4.02 0.64 -5.79
CA THR A 214 -4.57 1.79 -6.54
C THR A 214 -6.10 1.83 -6.61
N LEU A 215 -6.78 0.74 -6.23
CA LEU A 215 -8.23 0.64 -6.16
C LEU A 215 -8.77 0.87 -4.74
N ALA A 216 -7.93 1.23 -3.76
CA ALA A 216 -8.31 1.34 -2.35
C ALA A 216 -9.53 2.24 -2.14
N ASP A 217 -9.53 3.45 -2.71
CA ASP A 217 -10.63 4.41 -2.61
C ASP A 217 -11.94 3.87 -3.20
N LEU A 218 -11.85 3.18 -4.34
CA LEU A 218 -13.01 2.57 -5.00
C LEU A 218 -13.55 1.40 -4.18
N VAL A 219 -12.66 0.55 -3.65
CA VAL A 219 -13.03 -0.56 -2.77
C VAL A 219 -13.70 -0.05 -1.50
N LEU A 220 -13.18 1.03 -0.91
CA LEU A 220 -13.76 1.65 0.28
C LEU A 220 -15.12 2.29 -0.05
N ALA A 221 -15.24 2.99 -1.18
CA ALA A 221 -16.50 3.55 -1.64
C ALA A 221 -17.57 2.48 -1.87
N LEU A 222 -17.19 1.34 -2.46
CA LEU A 222 -18.07 0.18 -2.63
C LEU A 222 -18.49 -0.43 -1.29
N TRP A 223 -17.55 -0.60 -0.35
CA TRP A 223 -17.87 -1.09 0.99
C TRP A 223 -18.83 -0.16 1.75
N ARG A 224 -18.65 1.15 1.62
CA ARG A 224 -19.54 2.14 2.23
C ARG A 224 -20.95 2.08 1.66
N ALA A 225 -21.07 2.02 0.33
CA ALA A 225 -22.35 2.01 -0.37
C ALA A 225 -23.15 0.72 -0.14
N ASP A 226 -22.48 -0.37 0.20
CA ASP A 226 -23.08 -1.69 0.42
C ASP A 226 -23.15 -2.03 1.92
N GLN A 227 -22.02 -2.43 2.51
CA GLN A 227 -21.98 -2.99 3.86
C GLN A 227 -22.29 -1.94 4.95
N LEU A 228 -21.66 -0.76 4.90
CA LEU A 228 -21.90 0.27 5.90
C LEU A 228 -23.34 0.81 5.82
N ALA A 229 -23.85 0.99 4.60
CA ALA A 229 -25.23 1.40 4.36
C ALA A 229 -26.25 0.40 4.92
N GLU A 230 -26.02 -0.92 4.75
CA GLU A 230 -26.86 -1.98 5.31
C GLU A 230 -26.84 -1.97 6.85
N MET A 231 -25.63 -1.91 7.44
CA MET A 231 -25.45 -1.90 8.91
C MET A 231 -26.14 -0.71 9.60
N THR A 232 -26.34 0.37 8.86
CA THR A 232 -26.78 1.66 9.41
C THR A 232 -28.10 2.15 8.84
N ALA A 233 -28.78 1.32 8.05
CA ALA A 233 -30.10 1.62 7.47
C ALA A 233 -31.10 2.19 8.50
N PRO A 234 -31.18 1.71 9.76
CA PRO A 234 -32.08 2.29 10.76
C PRO A 234 -31.73 3.74 11.22
N TYR A 235 -30.53 4.21 10.93
CA TYR A 235 -29.99 5.49 11.40
C TYR A 235 -29.84 6.55 10.29
N GLN A 236 -30.09 6.19 9.03
CA GLN A 236 -29.90 7.11 7.88
C GLN A 236 -30.73 8.40 7.98
N SER A 237 -31.88 8.36 8.64
CA SER A 237 -32.79 9.51 8.79
C SER A 237 -32.62 10.26 10.11
N LYS A 238 -31.72 9.81 11.00
CA LYS A 238 -31.51 10.49 12.28
C LYS A 238 -30.60 11.71 12.11
N PRO A 239 -30.91 12.86 12.74
CA PRO A 239 -30.05 14.03 12.69
C PRO A 239 -28.69 13.75 13.34
N PRO A 240 -27.58 14.35 12.91
CA PRO A 240 -26.28 14.16 13.56
C PRO A 240 -26.33 14.41 15.06
N LEU A 241 -25.56 13.64 15.83
CA LEU A 241 -25.48 13.84 17.28
C LEU A 241 -24.86 15.20 17.63
N GLU A 242 -25.50 15.93 18.55
CA GLU A 242 -24.98 17.19 19.08
C GLU A 242 -23.92 16.97 20.16
N GLN A 243 -24.10 15.91 20.95
CA GLN A 243 -23.17 15.51 22.00
C GLN A 243 -22.85 14.03 21.86
N LEU A 244 -21.55 13.72 21.92
CA LEU A 244 -21.07 12.35 21.94
C LEU A 244 -21.00 11.83 23.38
N GLY A 245 -21.36 10.57 23.55
CA GLY A 245 -21.12 9.78 24.75
C GLY A 245 -19.66 9.33 24.86
N SER A 246 -19.38 8.60 25.95
CA SER A 246 -18.04 8.13 26.32
C SER A 246 -17.45 7.19 25.28
N LEU A 247 -16.28 7.54 24.77
CA LEU A 247 -15.47 6.69 23.91
C LEU A 247 -14.89 5.51 24.68
N ASP A 248 -14.52 5.68 25.95
CA ASP A 248 -14.05 4.56 26.78
C ASP A 248 -15.14 3.50 26.98
N GLN A 249 -16.39 3.93 27.16
CA GLN A 249 -17.54 3.02 27.17
C GLN A 249 -17.72 2.30 25.84
N ALA A 250 -17.57 3.01 24.72
CA ALA A 250 -17.70 2.41 23.40
C ALA A 250 -16.58 1.39 23.11
N LEU A 251 -15.34 1.69 23.52
CA LEU A 251 -14.22 0.75 23.45
C LEU A 251 -14.48 -0.48 24.31
N ALA A 252 -14.99 -0.33 25.53
CA ALA A 252 -15.35 -1.46 26.38
C ALA A 252 -16.41 -2.38 25.72
N THR A 253 -17.42 -1.80 25.07
CA THR A 253 -18.39 -2.54 24.26
C THR A 253 -17.73 -3.27 23.10
N ALA A 254 -16.79 -2.63 22.40
CA ALA A 254 -16.07 -3.25 21.29
C ALA A 254 -15.17 -4.41 21.73
N PHE A 255 -14.45 -4.27 22.85
CA PHE A 255 -13.69 -5.36 23.46
C PHE A 255 -14.58 -6.53 23.87
N ALA A 256 -15.76 -6.26 24.46
CA ALA A 256 -16.71 -7.31 24.81
C ALA A 256 -17.25 -8.05 23.58
N ALA A 257 -17.42 -7.36 22.45
CA ALA A 257 -17.85 -7.96 21.19
C ALA A 257 -16.72 -8.73 20.48
N ALA A 258 -15.46 -8.37 20.73
CA ALA A 258 -14.25 -8.88 20.07
C ALA A 258 -13.12 -9.18 21.06
N PRO A 259 -13.27 -10.15 21.99
CA PRO A 259 -12.36 -10.30 23.13
C PRO A 259 -10.92 -10.70 22.75
N ASP A 260 -10.72 -11.34 21.60
CA ASP A 260 -9.41 -11.79 21.11
C ASP A 260 -8.78 -10.80 20.11
N MET A 261 -9.24 -9.55 20.09
CA MET A 261 -8.81 -8.52 19.13
C MET A 261 -8.42 -7.23 19.86
N THR A 262 -7.53 -6.45 19.24
CA THR A 262 -7.10 -5.14 19.75
C THR A 262 -7.58 -4.02 18.84
N PRO A 263 -7.97 -2.85 19.39
CA PRO A 263 -8.31 -1.69 18.57
C PRO A 263 -7.04 -1.17 17.89
N SER A 264 -7.13 -0.90 16.59
CA SER A 264 -6.07 -0.19 15.86
C SER A 264 -6.46 1.26 15.61
N PHE A 265 -7.72 1.50 15.23
CA PHE A 265 -8.26 2.86 15.17
C PHE A 265 -9.76 2.92 15.47
N VAL A 266 -10.21 4.11 15.87
CA VAL A 266 -11.62 4.49 15.95
C VAL A 266 -11.89 5.59 14.94
N ALA A 267 -12.91 5.38 14.11
CA ALA A 267 -13.49 6.43 13.28
C ALA A 267 -14.70 7.05 13.98
N PHE A 268 -14.68 8.38 14.13
CA PHE A 268 -15.71 9.15 14.81
C PHE A 268 -16.96 9.33 13.94
N PRO A 269 -18.10 9.71 14.54
CA PRO A 269 -19.30 10.00 13.79
C PRO A 269 -19.10 11.03 12.67
N GLY A 270 -19.60 10.72 11.47
CA GLY A 270 -19.50 11.59 10.28
C GLY A 270 -18.17 11.51 9.51
N THR A 271 -17.39 10.46 9.74
CA THR A 271 -16.23 10.09 8.90
C THR A 271 -16.65 9.17 7.75
N ASP A 272 -15.73 8.90 6.81
CA ASP A 272 -15.99 7.97 5.71
C ASP A 272 -16.16 6.51 6.16
N PHE A 273 -15.66 6.20 7.35
CA PHE A 273 -15.70 4.87 7.95
C PHE A 273 -16.86 4.66 8.92
N SER A 274 -17.67 5.69 9.18
CA SER A 274 -18.78 5.64 10.12
C SER A 274 -20.00 6.45 9.63
N THR A 275 -21.07 6.44 10.41
CA THR A 275 -22.23 7.32 10.20
C THR A 275 -22.21 8.49 11.17
N HIS A 276 -23.17 9.41 11.07
CA HIS A 276 -23.31 10.52 12.02
C HIS A 276 -23.71 10.12 13.45
N HIS A 277 -23.82 8.82 13.74
CA HIS A 277 -24.30 8.29 15.03
C HIS A 277 -23.35 7.28 15.69
N HIS A 278 -22.29 6.83 15.02
CA HIS A 278 -21.53 5.67 15.50
C HIS A 278 -20.05 5.97 15.67
N TYR A 279 -19.45 5.35 16.67
CA TYR A 279 -18.03 5.04 16.67
C TYR A 279 -17.84 3.74 15.88
N MET A 280 -16.99 3.77 14.86
CA MET A 280 -16.53 2.54 14.20
C MET A 280 -15.16 2.17 14.77
N VAL A 281 -15.12 1.11 15.57
CA VAL A 281 -13.89 0.59 16.16
C VAL A 281 -13.35 -0.51 15.25
N ALA A 282 -12.18 -0.30 14.66
CA ALA A 282 -11.49 -1.28 13.84
C ALA A 282 -10.68 -2.21 14.75
N MET A 283 -11.22 -3.41 14.99
CA MET A 283 -10.58 -4.43 15.83
C MET A 283 -9.71 -5.33 14.95
N TYR A 284 -8.43 -5.48 15.24
CA TYR A 284 -7.50 -6.37 14.51
C TYR A 284 -7.19 -7.63 15.32
N GLY A 285 -6.96 -8.74 14.62
CA GLY A 285 -6.70 -10.01 15.27
C GLY A 285 -5.31 -10.07 15.90
N ASN A 286 -5.17 -10.87 16.95
CA ASN A 286 -3.93 -11.00 17.73
C ASN A 286 -2.92 -12.03 17.18
N THR A 287 -3.12 -12.52 15.95
CA THR A 287 -2.20 -13.47 15.30
C THR A 287 -1.55 -12.85 14.06
N PRO A 288 -0.35 -13.29 13.64
CA PRO A 288 0.31 -12.76 12.44
C PRO A 288 -0.55 -12.81 11.16
N LEU A 289 -1.47 -13.76 11.05
CA LEU A 289 -2.37 -13.90 9.89
C LEU A 289 -3.56 -12.92 9.93
N THR A 290 -3.94 -12.47 11.12
CA THR A 290 -5.16 -11.67 11.36
C THR A 290 -4.87 -10.25 11.82
N SER A 291 -3.61 -9.95 12.12
CA SER A 291 -3.13 -8.63 12.58
C SER A 291 -3.25 -7.52 11.55
N LYS A 292 -3.55 -7.86 10.29
CA LYS A 292 -3.86 -6.90 9.22
C LYS A 292 -5.29 -7.03 8.69
N LEU A 293 -6.13 -7.90 9.30
CA LEU A 293 -7.53 -8.07 8.95
C LEU A 293 -8.42 -7.47 10.04
N MET A 294 -8.94 -6.27 9.79
CA MET A 294 -9.84 -5.63 10.74
C MET A 294 -11.25 -6.22 10.73
N ARG A 295 -11.92 -6.12 11.86
CA ARG A 295 -13.35 -6.38 12.03
C ARG A 295 -14.01 -5.09 12.55
N PRO A 296 -14.81 -4.39 11.72
CA PRO A 296 -15.50 -3.20 12.15
C PRO A 296 -16.57 -3.53 13.20
N VAL A 297 -16.49 -2.83 14.32
CA VAL A 297 -17.50 -2.85 15.39
C VAL A 297 -18.15 -1.47 15.44
N LEU A 298 -19.44 -1.39 15.11
CA LEU A 298 -20.21 -0.17 15.23
C LEU A 298 -20.86 -0.11 16.61
N VAL A 299 -20.52 0.96 17.33
CA VAL A 299 -21.08 1.28 18.65
C VAL A 299 -21.81 2.61 18.54
N ASP A 300 -23.05 2.65 19.02
CA ASP A 300 -23.84 3.87 19.10
C ASP A 300 -23.11 4.90 19.97
N ALA A 301 -22.82 6.07 19.39
CA ALA A 301 -21.95 7.06 20.00
C ALA A 301 -22.63 7.87 21.09
N GLU A 302 -23.95 7.76 21.28
CA GLU A 302 -24.67 8.41 22.40
C GLU A 302 -24.77 7.48 23.61
N SER A 303 -25.22 6.23 23.38
CA SER A 303 -25.54 5.26 24.44
C SER A 303 -24.40 4.31 24.79
N GLY A 304 -23.41 4.16 23.91
CA GLY A 304 -22.36 3.14 24.03
C GLY A 304 -22.85 1.72 23.72
N ALA A 305 -24.07 1.56 23.19
CA ALA A 305 -24.65 0.26 22.87
C ALA A 305 -24.08 -0.32 21.57
N LEU A 306 -23.89 -1.64 21.53
CA LEU A 306 -23.45 -2.32 20.32
C LEU A 306 -24.55 -2.25 19.25
N THR A 307 -24.23 -1.70 18.08
CA THR A 307 -25.16 -1.68 16.93
C THR A 307 -24.92 -2.86 16.00
N ALA A 308 -23.66 -3.07 15.58
CA ALA A 308 -23.34 -4.11 14.62
C ALA A 308 -21.88 -4.55 14.68
N VAL A 309 -21.64 -5.81 14.32
CA VAL A 309 -20.32 -6.38 14.05
C VAL A 309 -20.40 -7.07 12.69
N ARG A 310 -19.47 -6.79 11.79
CA ARG A 310 -19.50 -7.37 10.43
C ARG A 310 -18.13 -7.87 10.03
N GLU A 311 -18.10 -9.03 9.38
CA GLU A 311 -16.89 -9.45 8.69
C GLU A 311 -16.68 -8.62 7.42
N LEU A 312 -15.42 -8.34 7.12
CA LEU A 312 -15.10 -7.69 5.87
C LEU A 312 -15.45 -8.58 4.67
N PRO A 313 -16.06 -8.01 3.62
CA PRO A 313 -16.30 -8.75 2.39
C PRO A 313 -14.96 -9.07 1.71
N TRP A 314 -14.97 -10.08 0.85
CA TRP A 314 -13.76 -10.63 0.24
C TRP A 314 -12.92 -9.57 -0.48
N TYR A 315 -13.55 -8.58 -1.13
CA TYR A 315 -12.84 -7.55 -1.89
C TYR A 315 -12.07 -6.57 -0.99
N VAL A 316 -12.58 -6.26 0.20
CA VAL A 316 -11.83 -5.49 1.21
C VAL A 316 -10.74 -6.34 1.83
N LYS A 317 -11.01 -7.62 2.13
CA LYS A 317 -9.97 -8.56 2.60
C LYS A 317 -8.82 -8.66 1.60
N THR A 318 -9.11 -8.75 0.30
CA THR A 318 -8.09 -8.76 -0.76
C THR A 318 -7.23 -7.50 -0.74
N LEU A 319 -7.84 -6.31 -0.59
CA LEU A 319 -7.10 -5.06 -0.45
C LEU A 319 -6.16 -5.10 0.77
N LEU A 320 -6.70 -5.42 1.96
CA LEU A 320 -5.92 -5.44 3.20
C LEU A 320 -4.80 -6.50 3.21
N ILE A 321 -4.98 -7.64 2.52
CA ILE A 321 -3.93 -8.64 2.37
C ILE A 321 -2.86 -8.20 1.35
N SER A 322 -3.26 -7.42 0.34
CA SER A 322 -2.32 -6.93 -0.69
C SER A 322 -1.32 -5.92 -0.13
N GLN A 323 -1.72 -5.13 0.86
CA GLN A 323 -0.92 -4.10 1.51
C GLN A 323 0.40 -4.65 2.10
N PRO A 324 0.41 -5.60 3.05
CA PRO A 324 1.67 -6.11 3.61
C PRO A 324 2.55 -6.79 2.57
N LEU A 325 1.95 -7.46 1.57
CA LEU A 325 2.70 -8.07 0.45
C LEU A 325 3.36 -7.04 -0.47
N HIS A 326 2.80 -5.84 -0.58
CA HIS A 326 3.40 -4.72 -1.31
C HIS A 326 4.50 -4.06 -0.48
N PHE A 327 4.19 -3.72 0.79
CA PHE A 327 5.06 -2.91 1.65
C PHE A 327 6.25 -3.68 2.22
N GLY A 328 6.09 -4.98 2.49
CA GLY A 328 7.13 -5.77 3.15
C GLY A 328 7.30 -5.44 4.64
N ASP A 329 6.22 -4.99 5.30
CA ASP A 329 6.19 -4.48 6.67
C ASP A 329 5.97 -5.56 7.76
N TYR A 330 5.99 -6.85 7.39
CA TYR A 330 5.67 -7.97 8.29
C TYR A 330 6.90 -8.76 8.78
N GLY A 331 8.10 -8.42 8.29
CA GLY A 331 9.34 -9.15 8.61
C GLY A 331 10.45 -8.30 9.22
N GLY A 332 10.13 -7.06 9.64
CA GLY A 332 11.07 -6.12 10.25
C GLY A 332 12.25 -5.74 9.35
N MET A 333 13.34 -5.27 9.96
CA MET A 333 14.50 -4.75 9.26
C MET A 333 15.13 -5.71 8.23
N PRO A 334 15.30 -7.02 8.49
CA PRO A 334 15.84 -7.93 7.48
C PRO A 334 15.00 -7.98 6.20
N LEU A 335 13.66 -7.93 6.33
CA LEU A 335 12.76 -7.93 5.19
C LEU A 335 12.84 -6.61 4.43
N LYS A 336 12.86 -5.47 5.14
CA LYS A 336 13.07 -4.14 4.55
C LYS A 336 14.35 -4.09 3.70
N ILE A 337 15.46 -4.65 4.20
CA ILE A 337 16.73 -4.73 3.45
C ILE A 337 16.59 -5.59 2.19
N ILE A 338 15.92 -6.75 2.27
CA ILE A 338 15.67 -7.59 1.10
C ILE A 338 14.81 -6.85 0.07
N TRP A 339 13.75 -6.16 0.51
CA TRP A 339 12.89 -5.35 -0.36
C TRP A 339 13.69 -4.26 -1.06
N ALA A 340 14.54 -3.54 -0.35
CA ALA A 340 15.39 -2.50 -0.91
C ALA A 340 16.38 -3.06 -1.95
N ILE A 341 16.99 -4.23 -1.70
CA ILE A 341 17.89 -4.88 -2.65
C ILE A 341 17.12 -5.29 -3.92
N LEU A 342 15.95 -5.91 -3.76
CA LEU A 342 15.12 -6.35 -4.89
C LEU A 342 14.61 -5.16 -5.72
N ASP A 343 14.28 -4.05 -5.07
CA ASP A 343 13.91 -2.80 -5.73
C ASP A 343 15.09 -2.20 -6.52
N LEU A 344 16.29 -2.13 -5.93
CA LEU A 344 17.50 -1.69 -6.64
C LEU A 344 17.82 -2.57 -7.85
N VAL A 345 17.66 -3.89 -7.73
CA VAL A 345 17.80 -4.81 -8.86
C VAL A 345 16.74 -4.54 -9.92
N THR A 346 15.51 -4.23 -9.52
CA THR A 346 14.41 -3.89 -10.43
C THR A 346 14.68 -2.58 -11.18
N ILE A 347 15.24 -1.57 -10.52
CA ILE A 347 15.72 -0.34 -11.17
C ILE A 347 16.75 -0.67 -12.27
N ILE A 348 17.69 -1.59 -12.01
CA ILE A 348 18.66 -2.06 -13.02
C ILE A 348 17.96 -2.80 -14.17
N VAL A 349 16.96 -3.62 -13.90
CA VAL A 349 16.17 -4.32 -14.94
C VAL A 349 15.45 -3.31 -15.83
N LEU A 350 14.78 -2.31 -15.25
CA LEU A 350 14.09 -1.24 -15.98
C LEU A 350 15.07 -0.41 -16.83
N GLY A 351 16.18 0.03 -16.22
CA GLY A 351 17.22 0.80 -16.90
C GLY A 351 17.89 0.02 -18.02
N SER A 352 18.18 -1.27 -17.81
CA SER A 352 18.74 -2.15 -18.85
C SER A 352 17.76 -2.39 -20.00
N GLY A 353 16.46 -2.52 -19.72
CA GLY A 353 15.42 -2.60 -20.75
C GLY A 353 15.39 -1.37 -21.65
N LEU A 354 15.43 -0.17 -21.05
CA LEU A 354 15.49 1.10 -21.78
C LEU A 354 16.78 1.24 -22.60
N TYR A 355 17.93 0.88 -22.02
CA TYR A 355 19.21 0.85 -22.73
C TYR A 355 19.17 -0.08 -23.95
N LEU A 356 18.63 -1.30 -23.80
CA LEU A 356 18.48 -2.26 -24.90
C LEU A 356 17.54 -1.75 -25.99
N TRP A 357 16.57 -0.91 -25.65
CA TRP A 357 15.69 -0.26 -26.63
C TRP A 357 16.39 0.90 -27.36
N LEU A 358 17.19 1.72 -26.66
CA LEU A 358 17.90 2.87 -27.23
C LEU A 358 19.11 2.46 -28.09
N ALA A 359 19.90 1.48 -27.65
CA ALA A 359 21.13 1.04 -28.32
C ALA A 359 20.88 0.22 -29.61
N ARG A 360 19.86 0.57 -30.39
CA ARG A 360 19.38 -0.21 -31.54
C ARG A 360 20.33 -0.15 -32.74
N ARG A 361 21.02 -1.27 -32.98
CA ARG A 361 21.14 -1.92 -34.30
C ARG A 361 20.37 -3.24 -34.24
N ARG A 362 19.86 -3.76 -35.38
CA ARG A 362 18.97 -4.95 -35.52
C ARG A 362 18.99 -5.88 -34.29
N SER A 363 17.85 -6.03 -33.62
CA SER A 363 17.79 -6.84 -32.38
C SER A 363 18.03 -8.32 -32.69
N SER A 364 18.67 -9.05 -31.77
CA SER A 364 18.86 -10.51 -31.91
C SER A 364 17.55 -11.27 -32.04
N ILE A 365 16.46 -10.71 -31.51
CA ILE A 365 15.10 -11.26 -31.58
C ILE A 365 14.55 -11.16 -33.00
N GLU A 366 14.75 -10.04 -33.69
CA GLU A 366 14.37 -9.89 -35.09
C GLU A 366 15.13 -10.89 -35.98
N VAL A 367 16.41 -11.14 -35.68
CA VAL A 367 17.22 -12.14 -36.40
C VAL A 367 16.73 -13.57 -36.12
N GLU A 368 16.46 -13.91 -34.86
CA GLU A 368 16.00 -15.26 -34.49
C GLU A 368 14.57 -15.55 -34.97
N ILE A 369 13.68 -14.53 -35.00
CA ILE A 369 12.37 -14.63 -35.65
C ILE A 369 12.54 -14.89 -37.15
N GLU A 370 13.46 -14.18 -37.82
CA GLU A 370 13.72 -14.36 -39.24
C GLU A 370 14.29 -15.75 -39.55
N GLU A 371 15.16 -16.29 -38.69
CA GLU A 371 15.67 -17.67 -38.80
C GLU A 371 14.56 -18.71 -38.61
N LEU A 372 13.64 -18.51 -37.67
CA LEU A 372 12.49 -19.39 -37.45
C LEU A 372 11.48 -19.31 -38.60
N GLU A 373 11.18 -18.10 -39.10
CA GLU A 373 10.32 -17.91 -40.29
C GLU A 373 10.93 -18.61 -41.51
N ARG A 374 12.25 -18.54 -41.70
CA ARG A 374 12.97 -19.28 -42.77
C ARG A 374 12.92 -20.80 -42.57
N ALA A 375 13.03 -21.29 -41.34
CA ALA A 375 12.94 -22.72 -41.05
C ALA A 375 11.53 -23.27 -41.26
N GLU A 376 10.49 -22.55 -40.82
CA GLU A 376 9.09 -22.89 -41.08
C GLU A 376 8.77 -22.89 -42.58
N ALA A 377 9.29 -21.91 -43.34
CA ALA A 377 9.11 -21.85 -44.79
C ALA A 377 9.78 -23.02 -45.53
N ARG A 378 10.94 -23.49 -45.08
CA ARG A 378 11.61 -24.68 -45.65
C ARG A 378 10.80 -25.95 -45.39
N LEU A 379 10.32 -26.14 -44.17
CA LEU A 379 9.49 -27.30 -43.79
C LEU A 379 8.12 -27.33 -44.49
N ALA A 380 7.61 -26.18 -44.94
CA ALA A 380 6.37 -26.10 -45.71
C ALA A 380 6.55 -26.32 -47.22
N ALA A 381 7.80 -26.31 -47.70
CA ALA A 381 8.16 -26.49 -49.11
C ALA A 381 8.65 -27.93 -49.43
N GLU A 382 8.95 -28.72 -48.39
CA GLU A 382 9.12 -30.18 -48.43
C GLU A 382 7.76 -30.87 -48.26
#